data_AF-A0A2R6QIG7-F1
#
_entry.id   AF-A0A2R6QIG7-F1
#
_cell.length_a   1.000
_cell.length_b   1.000
_cell.length_c   1.000
_cell.angle_alpha   90.00
_cell.angle_beta   90.00
_cell.angle_gamma   90.00
#
_symmetry.space_group_name_H-M   'P 1'
#
loop_
_entity.id
_entity.type
_entity.pdbx_description
1 polymer ?
#
loop_
_entity_poly.entity_id
_entity_poly.type
_entity_poly.pdbx_seq_one_letter_code
_entity_poly.pdbx_strand_id
1 'polypeptide(L)'
;MQILPVDFDILCTHPMFGPESGKNGWNGLTFVYDKARIGDEESRVLRCQRFLDVFVKEGCRMVEMSCAEHDRYAAGSQFITHTMGRVLEKLRLESTPVNTKGYETLLNLVENTASDSFDLYYGLFMYNKNAMEQLERLDLAFESLKKELFGHLHDVLRKQLFGKAEGLEILEERPVLSKLPPNGAALPPPSDSVGAQNN
;
A
#
# COMPACT_ATOMS: atom_id res chain seq x y z
N MET A 1 13.07 -21.79 -7.19
CA MET A 1 13.21 -22.95 -6.26
C MET A 1 14.38 -23.90 -6.58
N GLN A 2 15.28 -23.58 -7.52
CA GLN A 2 16.38 -24.49 -7.92
C GLN A 2 17.66 -24.34 -7.09
N ILE A 3 17.67 -23.51 -6.03
CA ILE A 3 18.88 -23.23 -5.24
C ILE A 3 19.03 -24.23 -4.07
N LEU A 4 17.92 -24.71 -3.50
CA LEU A 4 17.95 -25.62 -2.34
C LEU A 4 17.72 -27.08 -2.78
N PRO A 5 18.45 -28.06 -2.20
CA PRO A 5 18.28 -29.49 -2.51
C PRO A 5 16.83 -29.96 -2.38
N VAL A 6 16.41 -30.97 -3.15
CA VAL A 6 15.02 -31.45 -3.17
C VAL A 6 14.54 -31.99 -1.81
N ASP A 7 15.47 -32.54 -1.03
CA ASP A 7 15.18 -33.13 0.28
C ASP A 7 14.91 -32.07 1.36
N PHE A 8 15.12 -30.78 1.08
CA PHE A 8 14.86 -29.69 2.01
C PHE A 8 13.42 -29.23 1.94
N ASP A 9 12.76 -29.20 3.10
CA ASP A 9 11.50 -28.50 3.30
C ASP A 9 11.68 -26.99 3.17
N ILE A 10 10.70 -26.30 2.58
CA ILE A 10 10.63 -24.85 2.42
C ILE A 10 9.27 -24.40 2.94
N LEU A 11 9.31 -23.65 4.05
CA LEU A 11 8.18 -22.93 4.60
C LEU A 11 8.51 -21.44 4.50
N CYS A 12 7.74 -20.70 3.70
CA CYS A 12 7.83 -19.25 3.65
C CYS A 12 6.89 -18.67 4.69
N THR A 13 7.32 -17.66 5.44
CA THR A 13 6.52 -17.06 6.50
C THR A 13 6.69 -15.55 6.49
N HIS A 14 5.67 -14.86 6.99
CA HIS A 14 5.71 -13.45 7.26
C HIS A 14 4.85 -13.16 8.50
N PRO A 15 5.47 -13.04 9.69
CA PRO A 15 4.81 -12.39 10.81
C PRO A 15 4.51 -10.94 10.39
N MET A 16 3.23 -10.57 10.28
CA MET A 16 2.81 -9.21 9.87
C MET A 16 2.94 -8.22 11.05
N PHE A 17 4.00 -8.38 11.83
CA PHE A 17 4.30 -7.65 13.04
C PHE A 17 5.80 -7.69 13.32
N GLY A 18 6.32 -6.61 13.91
CA GLY A 18 7.70 -6.50 14.37
C GLY A 18 7.81 -6.25 15.88
N PRO A 19 9.01 -5.90 16.38
CA PRO A 19 9.23 -5.59 17.78
C PRO A 19 8.27 -4.52 18.32
N GLU A 20 7.99 -3.48 17.54
CA GLU A 20 7.11 -2.38 17.99
C GLU A 20 5.63 -2.76 18.05
N SER A 21 5.11 -3.38 16.99
CA SER A 21 3.70 -3.79 16.93
C SER A 21 3.39 -5.02 17.78
N GLY A 22 4.39 -5.86 18.06
CA GLY A 22 4.28 -7.09 18.86
C GLY A 22 4.81 -6.99 20.28
N LYS A 23 5.19 -5.80 20.76
CA LYS A 23 5.85 -5.60 22.07
C LYS A 23 5.05 -6.10 23.27
N ASN A 24 3.72 -6.16 23.15
CA ASN A 24 2.81 -6.58 24.21
C ASN A 24 2.27 -8.01 24.01
N GLY A 25 2.94 -8.82 23.19
CA GLY A 25 2.52 -10.18 22.82
C GLY A 25 1.93 -10.26 21.42
N TRP A 26 1.74 -11.50 20.93
CA TRP A 26 1.34 -11.75 19.53
C TRP A 26 -0.12 -12.16 19.37
N ASN A 27 -0.88 -12.18 20.47
CA ASN A 27 -2.28 -12.58 20.46
C ASN A 27 -3.10 -11.69 19.51
N GLY A 28 -3.77 -12.32 18.54
CA GLY A 28 -4.53 -11.65 17.49
C GLY A 28 -3.71 -11.05 16.34
N LEU A 29 -2.37 -11.02 16.43
CA LEU A 29 -1.52 -10.55 15.34
C LEU A 29 -1.49 -11.57 14.21
N THR A 30 -1.35 -11.08 12.98
CA THR A 30 -1.45 -11.93 11.79
C THR A 30 -0.11 -12.58 11.49
N PHE A 31 -0.11 -13.90 11.32
CA PHE A 31 1.05 -14.67 10.86
C PHE A 31 0.70 -15.34 9.53
N VAL A 32 1.35 -14.90 8.46
CA VAL A 32 1.14 -15.44 7.12
C VAL A 32 2.17 -16.54 6.85
N TYR A 33 1.76 -17.62 6.18
CA TYR A 33 2.67 -18.66 5.78
C TYR A 33 2.26 -19.34 4.47
N ASP A 34 3.25 -19.88 3.76
CA ASP A 34 3.11 -20.69 2.55
C ASP A 34 3.97 -21.95 2.68
N LYS A 35 3.34 -23.13 2.57
CA LYS A 35 4.02 -24.43 2.55
C LYS A 35 4.62 -24.70 1.17
N ALA A 36 5.55 -23.83 0.74
CA ALA A 36 6.10 -23.80 -0.61
C ALA A 36 6.69 -25.15 -1.08
N ARG A 37 7.30 -25.93 -0.18
CA ARG A 37 7.69 -27.33 -0.43
C ARG A 37 7.83 -28.09 0.88
N ILE A 38 6.82 -28.86 1.27
CA ILE A 38 6.92 -29.78 2.42
C ILE A 38 6.76 -31.20 1.89
N GLY A 39 7.66 -32.11 2.24
CA GLY A 39 7.53 -33.50 1.81
C GLY A 39 6.40 -34.25 2.52
N ASP A 40 5.89 -35.29 1.88
CA ASP A 40 4.68 -36.02 2.34
C ASP A 40 4.94 -36.99 3.50
N GLU A 41 6.20 -37.26 3.82
CA GLU A 41 6.55 -38.08 4.98
C GLU A 41 6.03 -37.44 6.28
N GLU A 42 5.39 -38.25 7.14
CA GLU A 42 4.81 -37.80 8.40
C GLU A 42 5.79 -37.01 9.27
N SER A 43 7.07 -37.42 9.27
CA SER A 43 8.13 -36.73 10.01
C SER A 43 8.33 -35.28 9.54
N ARG A 44 8.16 -35.00 8.25
CA ARG A 44 8.35 -33.67 7.63
C ARG A 44 7.15 -32.78 7.89
N VAL A 45 5.95 -33.33 7.70
CA VAL A 45 4.69 -32.65 8.03
C VAL A 45 4.65 -32.25 9.50
N LEU A 46 5.00 -33.17 10.40
CA LEU A 46 4.99 -32.90 11.84
C LEU A 46 6.03 -31.84 12.24
N ARG A 47 7.20 -31.80 11.60
CA ARG A 47 8.19 -30.73 11.84
C ARG A 47 7.65 -29.36 11.42
N CYS A 48 7.03 -29.27 10.25
CA CYS A 48 6.40 -28.03 9.78
C CYS A 48 5.31 -27.58 10.76
N GLN A 49 4.42 -28.50 11.17
CA GLN A 49 3.35 -28.20 12.11
C GLN A 49 3.89 -27.72 13.46
N ARG A 50 4.91 -28.38 14.02
CA ARG A 50 5.53 -27.96 15.28
C ARG A 50 6.10 -26.55 15.25
N PHE A 51 6.61 -26.11 14.10
CA PHE A 51 7.08 -24.73 13.94
C PHE A 51 5.90 -23.75 13.92
N LEU A 52 4.86 -24.03 13.13
CA LEU A 52 3.65 -23.20 13.05
C LEU A 52 2.92 -23.11 14.40
N ASP A 53 2.93 -24.20 15.18
CA ASP A 53 2.34 -24.28 16.51
C ASP A 53 2.92 -23.27 17.50
N VAL A 54 4.14 -22.78 17.28
CA VAL A 54 4.72 -21.70 18.11
C VAL A 54 3.82 -20.47 18.02
N PHE A 55 3.47 -20.05 16.80
CA PHE A 55 2.63 -18.86 16.58
C PHE A 55 1.18 -19.10 16.96
N VAL A 56 0.66 -20.31 16.74
CA VAL A 56 -0.68 -20.69 17.21
C VAL A 56 -0.79 -20.55 18.73
N LYS A 57 0.20 -21.04 19.48
CA LYS A 57 0.20 -21.00 20.95
C LYS A 57 0.30 -19.57 21.50
N GLU A 58 0.96 -18.68 20.77
CA GLU A 58 1.01 -17.24 21.08
C GLU A 58 -0.27 -16.49 20.69
N GLY A 59 -1.27 -17.20 20.15
CA GLY A 59 -2.58 -16.64 19.79
C GLY A 59 -2.58 -15.89 18.46
N CYS A 60 -1.58 -16.10 17.60
CA CYS A 60 -1.56 -15.47 16.28
C CYS A 60 -2.76 -15.91 15.43
N ARG A 61 -3.26 -14.99 14.61
CA ARG A 61 -4.18 -15.30 13.52
C ARG A 61 -3.38 -15.88 12.36
N MET A 62 -3.41 -17.20 12.24
CA MET A 62 -2.72 -17.95 11.21
C MET A 62 -3.42 -17.82 9.86
N VAL A 63 -2.70 -17.39 8.81
CA VAL A 63 -3.24 -17.23 7.46
C VAL A 63 -2.35 -17.96 6.46
N GLU A 64 -2.85 -19.06 5.91
CA GLU A 64 -2.19 -19.78 4.82
C GLU A 64 -2.55 -19.12 3.48
N MET A 65 -1.55 -18.71 2.71
CA MET A 65 -1.73 -18.18 1.34
C MET A 65 -0.45 -18.34 0.54
N SER A 66 -0.54 -18.31 -0.79
CA SER A 66 0.67 -18.37 -1.63
C SER A 66 1.53 -17.10 -1.48
N CYS A 67 2.85 -17.23 -1.65
CA CYS A 67 3.75 -16.06 -1.68
C CYS A 67 3.31 -14.99 -2.71
N ALA A 68 2.78 -15.41 -3.86
CA ALA A 68 2.34 -14.49 -4.90
C ALA A 68 1.10 -13.68 -4.47
N GLU A 69 0.13 -14.30 -3.79
CA GLU A 69 -1.03 -13.61 -3.23
C GLU A 69 -0.64 -12.70 -2.08
N HIS A 70 0.23 -13.19 -1.18
CA HIS A 70 0.81 -12.39 -0.11
C HIS A 70 1.42 -11.09 -0.67
N ASP A 71 2.30 -11.18 -1.66
CA ASP A 71 3.00 -10.02 -2.21
C ASP A 71 2.04 -9.02 -2.85
N ARG A 72 0.98 -9.50 -3.51
CA ARG A 72 -0.07 -8.63 -4.05
C ARG A 72 -0.78 -7.84 -2.95
N TYR A 73 -1.12 -8.50 -1.83
CA TYR A 73 -1.74 -7.80 -0.70
C TYR A 73 -0.75 -6.88 0.02
N ALA A 74 0.47 -7.32 0.27
CA ALA A 74 1.50 -6.57 0.96
C ALA A 74 1.89 -5.29 0.21
N ALA A 75 1.94 -5.33 -1.13
CA ALA A 75 2.18 -4.14 -1.95
C ALA A 75 1.10 -3.07 -1.72
N GLY A 76 -0.17 -3.45 -1.71
CA GLY A 76 -1.29 -2.51 -1.52
C GLY A 76 -1.59 -2.14 -0.07
N SER A 77 -0.86 -2.73 0.89
CA SER A 77 -1.04 -2.49 2.33
C SER A 77 0.27 -2.07 2.97
N GLN A 78 1.10 -3.02 3.40
CA GLN A 78 2.37 -2.78 4.09
C GLN A 78 3.28 -1.80 3.32
N PHE A 79 3.51 -2.01 2.03
CA PHE A 79 4.38 -1.13 1.25
C PHE A 79 3.84 0.32 1.24
N ILE A 80 2.54 0.51 0.96
CA ILE A 80 1.91 1.84 1.03
C ILE A 80 2.02 2.45 2.43
N THR A 81 1.79 1.67 3.50
CA THR A 81 1.93 2.14 4.88
C THR A 81 3.35 2.64 5.15
N HIS A 82 4.37 1.90 4.75
CA HIS A 82 5.77 2.34 4.88
C HIS A 82 6.07 3.56 4.02
N THR A 83 5.63 3.59 2.75
CA THR A 83 5.84 4.74 1.87
C THR A 83 5.24 6.00 2.48
N MET A 84 4.02 5.95 2.99
CA MET A 84 3.37 7.09 3.64
C MET A 84 4.11 7.51 4.91
N GLY A 85 4.50 6.56 5.77
CA GLY A 85 5.32 6.85 6.95
C GLY A 85 6.61 7.59 6.61
N ARG A 86 7.32 7.14 5.56
CA ARG A 86 8.56 7.80 5.08
C ARG A 86 8.33 9.15 4.42
N VAL A 87 7.22 9.35 3.70
CA VAL A 87 6.85 10.66 3.16
C VAL A 87 6.58 11.65 4.30
N LEU A 88 5.84 11.21 5.32
CA LEU A 88 5.54 12.01 6.51
C LEU A 88 6.81 12.32 7.32
N GLU A 89 7.73 11.36 7.47
CA GLU A 89 9.06 11.59 8.05
C GLU A 89 9.84 12.65 7.27
N LYS A 90 9.84 12.59 5.93
CA LYS A 90 10.49 13.59 5.06
C LYS A 90 9.84 14.96 5.14
N LEU A 91 8.52 15.01 5.37
CA LEU A 91 7.77 16.25 5.64
C LEU A 91 8.11 16.83 7.02
N ARG A 92 8.78 16.06 7.89
CA ARG A 92 9.18 16.46 9.26
C ARG A 92 7.96 16.84 10.10
N LEU A 93 6.98 15.93 10.19
CA LEU A 93 5.84 16.13 11.08
C LEU A 93 6.33 16.33 12.53
N GLU A 94 5.75 17.34 13.18
CA GLU A 94 5.94 17.62 14.59
C GLU A 94 4.58 17.64 15.31
N SER A 95 4.60 17.31 16.58
CA SER A 95 3.43 17.45 17.44
C SER A 95 3.10 18.93 17.66
N THR A 96 1.83 19.27 17.78
CA THR A 96 1.34 20.63 18.00
C THR A 96 0.39 20.67 19.20
N PRO A 97 0.14 21.87 19.80
CA PRO A 97 -0.85 22.02 20.87
C PRO A 97 -2.30 21.72 20.46
N VAL A 98 -2.58 21.59 19.15
CA VAL A 98 -3.93 21.44 18.59
C VAL A 98 -4.08 20.16 17.77
N ASN A 99 -3.31 19.12 18.12
CA ASN A 99 -3.38 17.84 17.43
C ASN A 99 -4.80 17.27 17.44
N THR A 100 -5.24 16.78 16.28
CA THR A 100 -6.42 15.94 16.18
C THR A 100 -6.05 14.48 16.42
N LYS A 101 -7.03 13.63 16.77
CA LYS A 101 -6.80 12.16 16.89
C LYS A 101 -6.30 11.51 15.60
N GLY A 102 -6.76 12.01 14.45
CA GLY A 102 -6.23 11.60 13.15
C GLY A 102 -4.75 11.95 13.00
N TYR A 103 -4.35 13.17 13.39
CA TYR A 103 -2.96 13.61 13.31
C TYR A 103 -2.05 12.84 14.30
N GLU A 104 -2.51 12.55 15.52
CA GLU A 104 -1.79 11.66 16.45
C GLU A 104 -1.51 10.29 15.84
N THR A 105 -2.44 9.75 15.04
CA THR A 105 -2.26 8.47 14.33
C THR A 105 -1.18 8.57 13.26
N LEU A 106 -1.06 9.72 12.57
CA LEU A 106 0.02 9.95 11.60
C LEU A 106 1.39 10.09 12.27
N LEU A 107 1.46 10.74 13.44
CA LEU A 107 2.69 10.81 14.24
C LEU A 107 3.13 9.39 14.66
N ASN A 108 2.20 8.59 15.18
CA ASN A 108 2.48 7.20 15.53
C ASN A 108 2.90 6.35 14.31
N LEU A 109 2.35 6.63 13.11
CA LEU A 109 2.77 5.96 11.88
C LEU A 109 4.23 6.28 11.54
N VAL A 110 4.65 7.55 11.68
CA VAL A 110 6.05 7.95 11.49
C VAL A 110 6.94 7.21 12.48
N GLU A 111 6.61 7.21 13.77
CA GLU A 111 7.41 6.51 14.79
C GLU A 111 7.56 5.02 14.51
N ASN A 112 6.47 4.35 14.13
CA ASN A 112 6.49 2.91 13.84
C ASN A 112 7.28 2.57 12.58
N THR A 113 7.25 3.42 11.54
CA THR A 113 7.94 3.16 10.27
C THR A 113 9.38 3.68 10.25
N ALA A 114 9.70 4.69 11.05
CA ALA A 114 11.04 5.23 11.19
C ALA A 114 11.98 4.29 11.95
N SER A 115 11.43 3.48 12.85
CA SER A 115 12.16 2.44 13.60
C SER A 115 12.75 1.34 12.70
N ASP A 116 12.16 1.11 11.53
CA ASP A 116 12.67 0.16 10.55
C ASP A 116 13.84 0.74 9.75
N SER A 117 14.72 -0.11 9.21
CA SER A 117 15.81 0.35 8.36
C SER A 117 15.30 0.80 6.99
N PHE A 118 16.05 1.70 6.34
CA PHE A 118 15.77 2.04 4.94
C PHE A 118 15.93 0.81 4.03
N ASP A 119 16.88 -0.08 4.32
CA ASP A 119 17.10 -1.31 3.56
C ASP A 119 15.87 -2.22 3.58
N LEU A 120 15.16 -2.31 4.72
CA LEU A 120 13.90 -3.06 4.80
C LEU A 120 12.85 -2.47 3.84
N TYR A 121 12.65 -1.15 3.91
CA TYR A 121 11.71 -0.45 3.01
C TYR A 121 12.10 -0.61 1.53
N TYR A 122 13.37 -0.44 1.21
CA TYR A 122 13.88 -0.62 -0.14
C TYR A 122 13.67 -2.06 -0.62
N GLY A 123 13.82 -3.05 0.26
CA GLY A 123 13.50 -4.44 -0.03
C GLY A 123 12.03 -4.67 -0.39
N LEU A 124 11.08 -4.02 0.31
CA LEU A 124 9.65 -4.08 -0.01
C LEU A 124 9.36 -3.57 -1.42
N PHE A 125 10.11 -2.58 -1.90
CA PHE A 125 10.00 -2.08 -3.27
C PHE A 125 10.68 -3.01 -4.28
N MET A 126 11.96 -3.33 -4.06
CA MET A 126 12.80 -4.01 -5.03
C MET A 126 12.38 -5.45 -5.30
N TYR A 127 11.93 -6.17 -4.26
CA TYR A 127 11.65 -7.60 -4.35
C TYR A 127 10.16 -7.92 -4.50
N ASN A 128 9.27 -6.92 -4.45
CA ASN A 128 7.86 -7.09 -4.74
C ASN A 128 7.52 -6.42 -6.07
N LYS A 129 7.33 -7.22 -7.12
CA LYS A 129 6.99 -6.73 -8.48
C LYS A 129 5.73 -5.86 -8.54
N ASN A 130 4.85 -5.95 -7.55
CA ASN A 130 3.60 -5.18 -7.51
C ASN A 130 3.78 -3.80 -6.85
N ALA A 131 4.93 -3.52 -6.21
CA ALA A 131 5.15 -2.29 -5.46
C ALA A 131 5.16 -1.04 -6.37
N MET A 132 5.75 -1.14 -7.57
CA MET A 132 5.80 -0.02 -8.52
C MET A 132 4.41 0.48 -8.90
N GLU A 133 3.49 -0.44 -9.22
CA GLU A 133 2.10 -0.11 -9.54
C GLU A 133 1.43 0.65 -8.38
N GLN A 134 1.67 0.22 -7.14
CA GLN A 134 1.09 0.89 -5.97
C GLN A 134 1.69 2.28 -5.74
N LEU A 135 2.98 2.46 -6.01
CA LEU A 135 3.64 3.76 -5.92
C LEU A 135 3.09 4.74 -6.97
N GLU A 136 2.94 4.30 -8.22
CA GLU A 136 2.34 5.11 -9.29
C GLU A 136 0.88 5.48 -8.98
N ARG A 137 0.10 4.53 -8.46
CA ARG A 137 -1.28 4.79 -8.03
C ARG A 137 -1.35 5.81 -6.90
N LEU A 138 -0.40 5.78 -5.97
CA LEU A 138 -0.31 6.77 -4.89
C LEU A 138 0.02 8.17 -5.44
N ASP A 139 0.97 8.29 -6.37
CA ASP A 139 1.34 9.55 -7.01
C ASP A 139 0.17 10.15 -7.82
N LEU A 140 -0.49 9.33 -8.64
CA LEU A 140 -1.68 9.75 -9.38
C LEU A 140 -2.82 10.22 -8.47
N ALA A 141 -3.03 9.53 -7.35
CA ALA A 141 -4.04 9.95 -6.36
C ALA A 141 -3.67 11.30 -5.73
N PHE A 142 -2.39 11.52 -5.41
CA PHE A 142 -1.92 12.79 -4.85
C PHE A 142 -2.07 13.95 -5.83
N GLU A 143 -1.65 13.78 -7.08
CA GLU A 143 -1.79 14.80 -8.11
C GLU A 143 -3.26 15.07 -8.48
N SER A 144 -4.11 14.04 -8.48
CA SER A 144 -5.56 14.21 -8.67
C SER A 144 -6.16 15.08 -7.57
N LEU A 145 -5.85 14.81 -6.30
CA LEU A 145 -6.36 15.59 -5.17
C LEU A 145 -5.87 17.03 -5.22
N LYS A 146 -4.60 17.24 -5.57
CA LYS A 146 -4.02 18.57 -5.76
C LYS A 146 -4.76 19.36 -6.85
N LYS A 147 -5.03 18.73 -8.00
CA LYS A 147 -5.79 19.37 -9.10
C LYS A 147 -7.20 19.77 -8.66
N GLU A 148 -7.89 18.92 -7.89
CA GLU A 148 -9.21 19.23 -7.36
C GLU A 148 -9.18 20.47 -6.45
N LEU A 149 -8.20 20.55 -5.54
CA LEU A 149 -8.03 21.70 -4.65
C LEU A 149 -7.78 23.00 -5.43
N PHE A 150 -6.87 22.99 -6.41
CA PHE A 150 -6.59 24.17 -7.23
C PHE A 150 -7.74 24.54 -8.16
N GLY A 151 -8.46 23.56 -8.69
CA GLY A 151 -9.66 23.77 -9.51
C GLY A 151 -10.72 24.55 -8.73
N HIS A 152 -11.04 24.10 -7.51
CA HIS A 152 -11.98 24.82 -6.64
C HIS A 152 -11.50 26.23 -6.30
N LEU A 153 -10.20 26.42 -6.02
CA LEU A 153 -9.64 27.75 -5.77
C LEU A 153 -9.81 28.68 -6.98
N HIS A 154 -9.50 28.20 -8.19
CA HIS A 154 -9.67 28.97 -9.42
C HIS A 154 -11.14 29.37 -9.66
N ASP A 155 -12.09 28.49 -9.38
CA ASP A 155 -13.51 28.80 -9.53
C ASP A 155 -14.00 29.85 -8.52
N VAL A 156 -13.52 29.78 -7.27
CA VAL A 156 -13.82 30.81 -6.25
C VAL A 156 -13.25 32.16 -6.68
N LEU A 157 -11.98 32.19 -7.12
CA LEU A 157 -11.33 33.42 -7.60
C LEU A 157 -12.02 33.97 -8.85
N ARG A 158 -12.38 33.13 -9.82
CA ARG A 158 -13.12 33.53 -11.01
C ARG A 158 -14.45 34.17 -10.63
N LYS A 159 -15.23 33.56 -9.73
CA LYS A 159 -16.50 34.14 -9.25
C LYS A 159 -16.31 35.45 -8.49
N GLN A 160 -15.23 35.61 -7.75
CA GLN A 160 -14.96 36.87 -7.04
C GLN A 160 -14.49 38.00 -7.97
N LEU A 161 -13.69 37.66 -8.99
CA LEU A 161 -13.13 38.64 -9.95
C LEU A 161 -14.12 38.99 -11.06
N PHE A 162 -14.87 38.01 -11.56
CA PHE A 162 -15.78 38.14 -12.71
C PHE A 162 -17.26 37.97 -12.36
N GLY A 163 -17.62 37.48 -11.17
CA GLY A 163 -19.02 37.40 -10.72
C GLY A 163 -19.63 38.74 -10.30
N LYS A 164 -18.86 39.83 -10.31
CA LYS A 164 -19.42 41.21 -10.38
C LYS A 164 -19.76 41.64 -11.81
N ALA A 165 -19.43 40.82 -12.80
CA ALA A 165 -19.52 41.11 -14.22
C ALA A 165 -20.08 39.92 -15.00
N GLU A 166 -21.18 39.31 -14.56
CA GLU A 166 -21.97 38.41 -15.41
C GLU A 166 -23.43 38.86 -15.44
N GLY A 167 -23.67 39.88 -16.26
CA GLY A 167 -24.64 39.73 -17.33
C GLY A 167 -23.87 39.62 -18.64
N LEU A 168 -23.31 38.45 -18.95
CA LEU A 168 -23.03 38.00 -20.33
C LEU A 168 -22.72 36.50 -20.31
N GLU A 169 -23.56 35.73 -20.99
CA GLU A 169 -23.50 34.27 -21.11
C GLU A 169 -22.28 33.83 -21.93
N ILE A 170 -21.52 32.84 -21.43
CA ILE A 170 -20.74 31.93 -22.29
C ILE A 170 -20.88 30.50 -21.76
N LEU A 171 -21.51 29.66 -22.59
CA LEU A 171 -21.59 28.20 -22.49
C LEU A 171 -20.20 27.60 -22.78
N GLU A 172 -19.58 26.87 -21.85
CA GLU A 172 -18.62 25.81 -22.20
C GLU A 172 -18.69 24.61 -21.25
N GLU A 173 -18.51 23.43 -21.85
CA GLU A 173 -18.91 22.11 -21.42
C GLU A 173 -18.07 21.53 -20.26
N ARG A 174 -18.71 20.81 -19.34
CA ARG A 174 -18.03 20.07 -18.24
C ARG A 174 -17.47 18.74 -18.77
N PRO A 175 -16.18 18.42 -18.57
CA PRO A 175 -15.71 17.06 -18.76
C PRO A 175 -16.12 16.21 -17.55
N VAL A 176 -17.00 15.24 -17.79
CA VAL A 176 -17.28 14.15 -16.86
C VAL A 176 -16.10 13.17 -16.96
N LEU A 177 -15.35 12.96 -15.87
CA LEU A 177 -14.56 11.74 -15.74
C LEU A 177 -14.86 11.04 -14.42
N SER A 178 -15.63 9.97 -14.58
CA SER A 178 -16.07 9.04 -13.54
C SER A 178 -14.99 8.00 -13.23
N LYS A 179 -14.76 7.81 -11.92
CA LYS A 179 -14.40 6.56 -11.22
C LYS A 179 -13.03 5.92 -11.56
N LEU A 180 -12.06 6.14 -10.66
CA LEU A 180 -10.96 5.20 -10.43
C LEU A 180 -11.53 3.87 -9.89
N PRO A 181 -11.02 2.70 -10.34
CA PRO A 181 -11.48 1.42 -9.83
C PRO A 181 -10.93 1.13 -8.42
N PRO A 182 -11.65 0.34 -7.61
CA PRO A 182 -11.19 -0.06 -6.29
C PRO A 182 -9.93 -0.93 -6.35
N ASN A 183 -9.25 -1.04 -5.20
CA ASN A 183 -7.97 -1.72 -5.04
C ASN A 183 -7.97 -3.14 -5.66
N GLY A 184 -7.04 -3.40 -6.58
CA GLY A 184 -6.81 -4.73 -7.16
C GLY A 184 -7.35 -4.98 -8.57
N ALA A 185 -7.99 -3.99 -9.22
CA ALA A 185 -8.36 -4.08 -10.64
C ALA A 185 -7.23 -3.54 -11.54
N ALA A 186 -6.94 -4.25 -12.63
CA ALA A 186 -5.94 -3.83 -13.62
C ALA A 186 -6.34 -2.51 -14.30
N LEU A 187 -5.35 -1.64 -14.53
CA LEU A 187 -5.54 -0.40 -15.28
C LEU A 187 -5.90 -0.72 -16.75
N PRO A 188 -6.85 -0.01 -17.37
CA PRO A 188 -7.11 -0.15 -18.79
C PRO A 188 -5.90 0.34 -19.60
N PRO A 189 -5.61 -0.27 -20.76
CA PRO A 189 -4.51 0.17 -21.62
C PRO A 189 -4.79 1.58 -22.17
N PRO A 190 -3.73 2.34 -22.51
CA PRO A 190 -3.89 3.69 -23.07
C PRO A 190 -4.59 3.62 -24.43
N SER A 191 -5.57 4.52 -24.64
CA SER A 191 -6.31 4.63 -25.89
C SER A 191 -5.47 5.35 -26.94
N ASP A 192 -5.09 4.63 -28.00
CA ASP A 192 -4.50 5.22 -29.21
C ASP A 192 -5.56 6.04 -29.95
N SER A 193 -5.46 7.37 -29.88
CA SER A 193 -6.21 8.26 -30.77
C SER A 193 -5.49 8.32 -32.13
N VAL A 194 -5.88 7.43 -33.04
CA VAL A 194 -5.57 7.49 -34.47
C VAL A 194 -6.31 8.68 -35.08
N GLY A 195 -5.56 9.66 -35.58
CA GLY A 195 -6.06 10.72 -36.45
C GLY A 195 -5.34 10.68 -37.79
N ALA A 196 -5.83 9.85 -38.72
CA ALA A 196 -5.48 9.93 -40.13
C ALA A 196 -6.13 11.21 -40.71
N GLN A 197 -5.32 12.13 -41.22
CA GLN A 197 -5.79 13.20 -42.11
C GLN A 197 -5.39 12.87 -43.54
N ASN A 198 -6.41 12.58 -44.36
CA ASN A 198 -6.34 12.66 -45.83
C ASN A 198 -6.35 14.13 -46.24
N ASN A 199 -5.34 14.56 -46.99
CA ASN A 199 -5.50 15.19 -48.31
C ASN A 199 -4.14 15.30 -49.01
#